data_AF-A0A1Q4V7N9-F1
#
_entry.id   AF-A0A1Q4V7N9-F1
#
_cell.length_a   1.000
_cell.length_b   1.000
_cell.length_c   1.000
_cell.angle_alpha   90.00
_cell.angle_beta   90.00
_cell.angle_gamma   90.00
#
_symmetry.space_group_name_H-M   'P 1'
#
loop_
_entity.id
_entity.type
_entity.pdbx_description
1 polymer ?
#
loop_
_entity_poly.entity_id
_entity_poly.type
_entity_poly.pdbx_seq_one_letter_code
_entity_poly.pdbx_strand_id
1 'polypeptide(L)'
;MAGKGLQSAQDQAKEAGFSRLTSHDALGRGRLQALDRNWKVCGQSPEPGTHPKRTKIDLATVKLAEKCPAKDGELQRTRSTLLDFRGKSVRAVRQSLDSSASVTVNDLGGKDRSVVVESNWKVCTQKPAPGTAYAGEPVTLGVVKFGERC
;
A
#
# COMPACT_ATOMS: atom_id res chain seq x y z
N MET A 1 10.49 0.33 17.17
CA MET A 1 9.30 1.15 17.50
C MET A 1 7.96 0.43 17.23
N ALA A 2 7.96 -0.89 16.99
CA ALA A 2 6.72 -1.65 16.80
C ALA A 2 5.77 -1.52 18.00
N GLY A 3 4.46 -1.51 17.73
CA GLY A 3 3.39 -1.35 18.71
C GLY A 3 3.03 0.10 19.05
N LYS A 4 3.88 1.08 18.77
CA LYS A 4 3.61 2.50 19.04
C LYS A 4 2.68 3.11 17.99
N GLY A 5 1.99 4.20 18.36
CA GLY A 5 1.36 5.10 17.40
C GLY A 5 2.42 5.75 16.48
N LEU A 6 2.08 5.99 15.21
CA LEU A 6 3.04 6.45 14.20
C LEU A 6 3.68 7.81 14.57
N GLN A 7 2.88 8.78 15.04
CA GLN A 7 3.42 10.07 15.50
C GLN A 7 4.46 9.88 16.62
N SER A 8 4.12 9.11 17.65
CA SER A 8 5.03 8.86 18.77
C SER A 8 6.30 8.11 18.35
N ALA A 9 6.21 7.22 17.36
CA ALA A 9 7.38 6.56 16.81
C ALA A 9 8.28 7.54 16.03
N GLN A 10 7.69 8.41 15.22
CA GLN A 10 8.46 9.44 14.50
C GLN A 10 9.12 10.43 15.46
N ASP A 11 8.43 10.86 16.51
CA ASP A 11 8.97 11.78 17.51
C ASP A 11 10.15 11.14 18.24
N GLN A 12 10.01 9.88 18.67
CA GLN A 12 11.11 9.11 19.27
C GLN A 12 12.32 9.00 18.32
N ALA A 13 12.10 8.76 17.03
CA ALA A 13 13.20 8.67 16.06
C ALA A 13 13.89 10.03 15.85
N LYS A 14 13.12 11.13 15.82
CA LYS A 14 13.66 12.51 15.72
C LYS A 14 14.45 12.91 16.96
N GLU A 15 13.96 12.60 18.16
CA GLU A 15 14.68 12.80 19.43
C GLU A 15 16.01 12.03 19.44
N ALA A 16 16.01 10.83 18.86
CA ALA A 16 17.23 10.05 18.65
C ALA A 16 18.14 10.59 17.53
N GLY A 17 17.79 11.70 16.87
CA GLY A 17 18.60 12.37 15.85
C GLY A 17 18.39 11.87 14.41
N PHE A 18 17.42 10.98 14.17
CA PHE A 18 17.08 10.55 12.80
C PHE A 18 16.19 11.59 12.12
N SER A 19 16.62 12.09 10.97
CA SER A 19 15.86 13.10 10.21
C SER A 19 15.19 12.56 8.95
N ARG A 20 15.58 11.36 8.48
CA ARG A 20 15.05 10.73 7.26
C ARG A 20 14.02 9.66 7.60
N LEU A 21 12.82 10.09 7.94
CA LEU A 21 11.72 9.19 8.28
C LEU A 21 10.74 9.09 7.11
N THR A 22 10.29 7.87 6.84
CA THR A 22 9.17 7.58 5.95
C THR A 22 8.27 6.55 6.61
N SER A 23 7.06 6.42 6.11
CA SER A 23 6.13 5.39 6.54
C SER A 23 5.28 4.93 5.39
N HIS A 24 4.74 3.73 5.52
CA HIS A 24 3.84 3.18 4.51
C HIS A 24 2.78 2.27 5.15
N ASP A 25 1.77 1.93 4.35
CA ASP A 25 0.69 1.02 4.72
C ASP A 25 1.14 -0.44 4.56
N ALA A 26 1.39 -1.11 5.67
CA ALA A 26 1.87 -2.48 5.72
C ALA A 26 0.87 -3.50 5.13
N LEU A 27 -0.40 -3.14 4.99
CA LEU A 27 -1.37 -3.99 4.27
C LEU A 27 -1.28 -3.87 2.75
N GLY A 28 -0.41 -2.99 2.23
CA GLY A 28 -0.21 -2.80 0.80
C GLY A 28 -1.42 -2.23 0.08
N ARG A 29 -2.28 -1.47 0.76
CA ARG A 29 -3.47 -0.85 0.17
C ARG A 29 -3.24 0.58 -0.35
N GLY A 30 -1.99 1.04 -0.34
CA GLY A 30 -1.61 2.36 -0.87
C GLY A 30 -2.30 3.54 -0.19
N ARG A 31 -2.75 3.36 1.06
CA ARG A 31 -3.46 4.38 1.82
C ARG A 31 -2.50 5.48 2.28
N LEU A 32 -2.95 6.73 2.15
CA LEU A 32 -2.21 7.88 2.68
C LEU A 32 -2.35 7.96 4.20
N GLN A 33 -1.24 8.20 4.87
CA GLN A 33 -1.20 8.43 6.32
C GLN A 33 -1.39 9.91 6.62
N ALA A 34 -2.47 10.54 6.13
CA ALA A 34 -2.67 11.98 6.31
C ALA A 34 -2.79 12.42 7.79
N LEU A 35 -3.24 11.50 8.66
CA LEU A 35 -3.30 11.71 10.11
C LEU A 35 -2.60 10.55 10.81
N ASP A 36 -1.30 10.73 11.09
CA ASP A 36 -0.41 9.72 11.66
C ASP A 36 -0.91 9.13 12.98
N ARG A 37 -1.65 9.92 13.77
CA ARG A 37 -2.27 9.47 15.02
C ARG A 37 -3.29 8.34 14.83
N ASN A 38 -3.81 8.14 13.61
CA ASN A 38 -4.72 7.04 13.28
C ASN A 38 -3.99 5.75 12.83
N TRP A 39 -2.68 5.69 13.01
CA TRP A 39 -1.84 4.58 12.57
C TRP A 39 -0.94 4.08 13.70
N LYS A 40 -0.67 2.78 13.68
CA LYS A 40 0.30 2.13 14.58
C LYS A 40 1.38 1.42 13.77
N VAL A 41 2.59 1.41 14.30
CA VAL A 41 3.77 0.78 13.70
C VAL A 41 3.71 -0.73 13.94
N CYS A 42 3.85 -1.50 12.87
CA CYS A 42 3.97 -2.95 12.89
C CYS A 42 5.43 -3.40 12.82
N GLY A 43 6.25 -2.67 12.05
CA GLY A 43 7.65 -2.98 11.84
C GLY A 43 8.42 -1.75 11.41
N GLN A 44 9.74 -1.90 11.29
CA GLN A 44 10.60 -0.85 10.79
C GLN A 44 11.74 -1.45 9.96
N SER A 45 12.24 -0.67 9.01
CA SER A 45 13.48 -0.95 8.28
C SER A 45 14.40 0.28 8.36
N PRO A 46 15.68 0.14 8.72
CA PRO A 46 16.33 -1.09 9.18
C PRO A 46 15.77 -1.60 10.51
N GLU A 47 16.07 -2.86 10.82
CA GLU A 47 15.72 -3.49 12.09
C GLU A 47 16.26 -2.68 13.29
N PRO A 48 15.62 -2.79 14.47
CA PRO A 48 16.06 -2.08 15.67
C PRO A 48 17.54 -2.30 15.98
N GLY A 49 18.25 -1.22 16.32
CA GLY A 49 19.67 -1.26 16.63
C GLY A 49 20.34 0.10 16.49
N THR A 50 21.67 0.10 16.56
CA THR A 50 22.49 1.30 16.36
C THR A 50 22.72 1.54 14.88
N HIS A 51 22.27 2.70 14.40
CA HIS A 51 22.41 3.10 13.00
C HIS A 51 22.96 4.53 12.90
N PRO A 52 23.68 4.87 11.82
CA PRO A 52 24.03 6.26 11.51
C PRO A 52 22.79 7.16 11.45
N LYS A 53 22.90 8.40 11.93
CA LYS A 53 21.76 9.34 11.99
C LYS A 53 21.20 9.74 10.62
N ARG A 54 22.02 9.59 9.56
CA ARG A 54 21.62 9.80 8.16
C ARG A 54 20.89 8.60 7.54
N THR A 55 20.79 7.48 8.27
CA THR A 55 20.05 6.31 7.82
C THR A 55 18.57 6.66 7.67
N LYS A 56 17.98 6.25 6.54
CA LYS A 56 16.55 6.36 6.32
C LYS A 56 15.86 5.27 7.15
N ILE A 57 14.89 5.68 7.97
CA ILE A 57 14.03 4.76 8.71
C ILE A 57 12.67 4.74 8.03
N ASP A 58 12.25 3.56 7.59
CA ASP A 58 10.90 3.30 7.11
C ASP A 58 10.07 2.58 8.18
N LEU A 59 8.84 3.06 8.38
CA LEU A 59 7.89 2.53 9.34
C LEU A 59 6.71 1.89 8.60
N ALA A 60 6.62 0.56 8.69
CA ALA A 60 5.48 -0.21 8.21
C ALA A 60 4.33 -0.07 9.22
N THR A 61 3.15 0.37 8.79
CA THR A 61 2.04 0.69 9.70
C THR A 61 0.69 0.16 9.24
N VAL A 62 -0.25 0.04 10.18
CA VAL A 62 -1.66 -0.24 9.89
C VAL A 62 -2.57 0.72 10.67
N LYS A 63 -3.86 0.79 10.31
CA LYS A 63 -4.82 1.55 11.13
C LYS A 63 -4.90 0.96 12.53
N LEU A 64 -5.26 1.78 13.52
CA LEU A 64 -5.27 1.38 14.93
C LEU A 64 -6.03 0.06 15.19
N ALA A 65 -7.19 -0.12 14.57
CA ALA A 65 -8.03 -1.31 14.70
C ALA A 65 -7.59 -2.52 13.86
N GLU A 66 -6.63 -2.36 12.96
CA GLU A 66 -6.16 -3.44 12.07
C GLU A 66 -5.07 -4.28 12.75
N LYS A 67 -4.96 -5.54 12.32
CA LYS A 67 -3.89 -6.44 12.75
C LYS A 67 -2.65 -6.21 11.88
N CYS A 68 -1.48 -6.27 12.51
CA CYS A 68 -0.23 -6.25 11.78
C CYS A 68 -0.11 -7.52 10.92
N PRO A 69 0.24 -7.40 9.64
CA PRO A 69 0.42 -8.56 8.79
C PRO A 69 1.72 -9.29 9.15
N ALA A 70 1.77 -10.60 8.89
CA ALA A 70 2.99 -11.39 9.09
C ALA A 70 4.10 -11.04 8.09
N LYS A 71 3.72 -10.54 6.91
CA LYS A 71 4.63 -10.07 5.87
C LYS A 71 4.23 -8.66 5.46
N ASP A 72 5.22 -7.82 5.26
CA ASP A 72 4.99 -6.47 4.79
C ASP A 72 4.41 -6.45 3.38
N GLY A 73 3.40 -5.62 3.18
CA GLY A 73 2.67 -5.46 1.93
C GLY A 73 3.27 -4.38 1.02
N GLU A 74 4.58 -4.13 1.12
CA GLU A 74 5.24 -3.06 0.37
C GLU A 74 4.88 -3.10 -1.13
N LEU A 75 4.63 -1.92 -1.69
CA LEU A 75 4.17 -1.76 -3.06
C LEU A 75 5.31 -2.04 -4.03
N GLN A 76 5.15 -3.09 -4.84
CA GLN A 76 6.08 -3.41 -5.93
C GLN A 76 5.69 -2.63 -7.19
N ARG A 77 6.68 -2.08 -7.90
CA ARG A 77 6.46 -1.40 -9.18
C ARG A 77 6.45 -2.40 -10.33
N THR A 78 5.46 -2.27 -11.20
CA THR A 78 5.46 -2.87 -12.53
C THR A 78 6.51 -2.17 -13.39
N ARG A 79 7.33 -2.96 -14.09
CA ARG A 79 8.29 -2.46 -15.07
C ARG A 79 7.81 -2.83 -16.47
N SER A 80 8.35 -3.90 -17.04
CA SER A 80 8.04 -4.38 -18.39
C SER A 80 6.94 -5.45 -18.46
N THR A 81 6.45 -5.91 -17.30
CA THR A 81 5.53 -7.05 -17.22
C THR A 81 4.51 -6.83 -16.12
N LEU A 82 3.23 -7.02 -16.44
CA LEU A 82 2.14 -6.84 -15.47
C LEU A 82 2.30 -7.81 -14.29
N LEU A 83 2.18 -7.24 -13.09
CA LEU A 83 2.11 -8.02 -11.86
C LEU A 83 0.74 -8.68 -11.72
N ASP A 84 0.66 -9.69 -10.85
CA ASP A 84 -0.63 -10.19 -10.38
C ASP A 84 -1.20 -9.21 -9.35
N PHE A 85 -2.28 -8.54 -9.74
CA PHE A 85 -3.00 -7.58 -8.95
C PHE A 85 -4.12 -8.21 -8.12
N ARG A 86 -4.41 -9.51 -8.25
CA ARG A 86 -5.49 -10.16 -7.50
C ARG A 86 -5.32 -9.95 -6.00
N GLY A 87 -6.39 -9.48 -5.35
CA GLY A 87 -6.42 -9.14 -3.92
C GLY A 87 -5.73 -7.82 -3.54
N LYS A 88 -4.97 -7.19 -4.45
CA LYS A 88 -4.40 -5.85 -4.25
C LYS A 88 -5.48 -4.79 -4.35
N SER A 89 -5.25 -3.65 -3.71
CA SER A 89 -6.19 -2.53 -3.80
C SER A 89 -6.04 -1.78 -5.12
N VAL A 90 -7.11 -1.13 -5.61
CA VAL A 90 -7.04 -0.29 -6.83
C VAL A 90 -5.98 0.79 -6.71
N ARG A 91 -5.89 1.43 -5.54
CA ARG A 91 -4.90 2.47 -5.24
C ARG A 91 -3.47 1.95 -5.37
N ALA A 92 -3.22 0.75 -4.84
CA ALA A 92 -1.93 0.07 -4.93
C ALA A 92 -1.57 -0.26 -6.38
N VAL A 93 -2.54 -0.71 -7.18
CA VAL A 93 -2.32 -0.98 -8.62
C VAL A 93 -1.89 0.31 -9.33
N ARG A 94 -2.62 1.42 -9.16
CA ARG A 94 -2.22 2.70 -9.77
C ARG A 94 -0.84 3.19 -9.34
N GLN A 95 -0.43 2.92 -8.10
CA GLN A 95 0.90 3.29 -7.61
C GLN A 95 2.01 2.35 -8.11
N SER A 96 1.66 1.12 -8.50
CA SER A 96 2.60 0.16 -9.09
C SER A 96 2.87 0.41 -10.56
N LEU A 97 1.89 0.98 -11.28
CA LEU A 97 2.00 1.33 -12.70
C LEU A 97 2.63 2.72 -12.89
N ASP A 98 2.99 3.03 -14.14
CA ASP A 98 3.41 4.39 -14.50
C ASP A 98 2.28 5.39 -14.23
N SER A 99 2.62 6.63 -13.87
CA SER A 99 1.64 7.69 -13.59
C SER A 99 0.72 8.03 -14.77
N SER A 100 1.14 7.74 -16.00
CA SER A 100 0.37 7.91 -17.23
C SER A 100 -0.53 6.72 -17.59
N ALA A 101 -0.46 5.62 -16.81
CA ALA A 101 -1.20 4.40 -17.10
C ALA A 101 -2.71 4.63 -17.08
N SER A 102 -3.37 4.19 -18.16
CA SER A 102 -4.82 4.16 -18.23
C SER A 102 -5.35 2.93 -17.48
N VAL A 103 -6.15 3.16 -16.43
CA VAL A 103 -6.76 2.09 -15.63
C VAL A 103 -8.27 2.29 -15.56
N THR A 104 -9.00 1.32 -16.11
CA THR A 104 -10.46 1.20 -16.05
C THR A 104 -10.84 0.28 -14.90
N VAL A 105 -11.85 0.66 -14.11
CA VAL A 105 -12.23 -0.07 -12.89
C VAL A 105 -13.73 -0.34 -12.90
N ASN A 106 -14.11 -1.62 -12.82
CA ASN A 106 -15.50 -2.08 -12.85
C ASN A 106 -15.87 -2.77 -11.54
N ASP A 107 -16.95 -2.34 -10.87
CA ASP A 107 -17.49 -3.02 -9.69
C ASP A 107 -18.18 -4.34 -10.10
N LEU A 108 -17.67 -5.47 -9.60
CA LEU A 108 -18.27 -6.79 -9.81
C LEU A 108 -19.28 -7.16 -8.72
N GLY A 109 -19.46 -6.32 -7.69
CA GLY A 109 -20.39 -6.53 -6.59
C GLY A 109 -21.87 -6.32 -6.95
N GLY A 110 -22.19 -6.02 -8.22
CA GLY A 110 -23.55 -5.96 -8.75
C GLY A 110 -24.38 -4.76 -8.28
N LYS A 111 -23.71 -3.67 -7.85
CA LYS A 111 -24.37 -2.48 -7.29
C LYS A 111 -24.04 -1.18 -8.06
N ASP A 112 -23.34 -1.28 -9.18
CA ASP A 112 -22.89 -0.15 -10.02
C ASP A 112 -22.32 1.03 -9.23
N ARG A 113 -21.54 0.72 -8.18
CA ARG A 113 -21.03 1.73 -7.26
C ARG A 113 -19.81 2.42 -7.86
N SER A 114 -19.73 3.73 -7.64
CA SER A 114 -18.52 4.49 -7.95
C SER A 114 -17.35 4.11 -7.06
N VAL A 115 -16.22 3.77 -7.67
CA VAL A 115 -14.96 3.43 -6.99
C VAL A 115 -14.22 4.71 -6.60
N VAL A 116 -14.72 5.41 -5.57
CA VAL A 116 -14.13 6.71 -5.14
C VAL A 116 -12.91 6.51 -4.24
N VAL A 117 -13.08 5.77 -3.13
CA VAL A 117 -11.96 5.48 -2.21
C VAL A 117 -11.28 4.19 -2.64
N GLU A 118 -10.43 4.27 -3.66
CA GLU A 118 -9.78 3.15 -4.34
C GLU A 118 -9.09 2.13 -3.41
N SER A 119 -8.57 2.56 -2.27
CA SER A 119 -7.91 1.69 -1.27
C SER A 119 -8.88 0.77 -0.52
N ASN A 120 -10.20 1.00 -0.61
CA ASN A 120 -11.24 0.17 0.00
C ASN A 120 -11.74 -0.95 -0.94
N TRP A 121 -11.18 -1.04 -2.15
CA TRP A 121 -11.58 -1.98 -3.19
C TRP A 121 -10.42 -2.90 -3.54
N LYS A 122 -10.69 -4.20 -3.66
CA LYS A 122 -9.72 -5.22 -4.05
C LYS A 122 -10.01 -5.73 -5.45
N VAL A 123 -8.96 -6.04 -6.19
CA VAL A 123 -9.04 -6.61 -7.53
C VAL A 123 -9.40 -8.11 -7.45
N CYS A 124 -10.38 -8.52 -8.25
CA CYS A 124 -10.75 -9.91 -8.46
C CYS A 124 -10.25 -10.43 -9.82
N THR A 125 -10.30 -9.58 -10.85
CA THR A 125 -9.87 -9.90 -12.21
C THR A 125 -9.09 -8.74 -12.81
N GLN A 126 -8.14 -9.05 -13.70
CA GLN A 126 -7.38 -8.05 -14.45
C GLN A 126 -7.27 -8.45 -15.92
N LYS A 127 -7.20 -7.44 -16.79
CA LYS A 127 -6.83 -7.56 -18.20
C LYS A 127 -5.88 -6.41 -18.55
N PRO A 128 -4.76 -6.65 -19.27
CA PRO A 128 -4.20 -7.95 -19.65
C PRO A 128 -3.84 -8.85 -18.46
N ALA A 129 -3.65 -10.15 -18.72
CA ALA A 129 -3.37 -11.14 -17.69
C ALA A 129 -2.02 -10.89 -17.01
N PRO A 130 -1.83 -11.32 -15.74
CA PRO A 130 -0.52 -11.28 -15.09
C PRO A 130 0.56 -11.92 -15.95
N GLY A 131 1.78 -11.38 -15.93
CA GLY A 131 2.89 -11.89 -16.75
C GLY A 131 2.87 -11.40 -18.21
N THR A 132 1.85 -10.66 -18.64
CA THR A 132 1.81 -10.06 -19.97
C THR A 132 2.80 -8.90 -20.05
N ALA A 133 3.49 -8.76 -21.19
CA ALA A 133 4.34 -7.60 -21.46
C ALA A 133 3.51 -6.31 -21.35
N TYR A 134 4.09 -5.28 -20.74
CA TYR A 134 3.44 -4.01 -20.48
C TYR A 134 4.32 -2.87 -20.98
N ALA A 135 3.79 -2.12 -21.94
CA ALA A 135 4.40 -0.94 -22.52
C ALA A 135 3.50 0.30 -22.41
N GLY A 136 2.44 0.24 -21.58
CA GLY A 136 1.52 1.35 -21.32
C GLY A 136 0.10 1.12 -21.83
N GLU A 137 -0.24 -0.10 -22.24
CA GLU A 137 -1.57 -0.47 -22.70
C GLU A 137 -2.61 -0.29 -21.58
N PRO A 138 -3.87 0.05 -21.89
CA PRO A 138 -4.91 0.19 -20.88
C PRO A 138 -5.13 -1.09 -20.06
N VAL A 139 -5.19 -0.95 -18.73
CA VAL A 139 -5.47 -2.05 -17.81
C VAL A 139 -6.91 -1.95 -17.32
N THR A 140 -7.68 -3.04 -17.43
CA THR A 140 -9.03 -3.15 -16.89
C THR A 140 -9.03 -4.03 -15.65
N LEU A 141 -9.62 -3.53 -14.56
CA LEU A 141 -9.74 -4.22 -13.29
C LEU A 141 -11.22 -4.48 -12.97
N GLY A 142 -11.55 -5.72 -12.66
CA GLY A 142 -12.80 -6.07 -11.99
C GLY A 142 -12.58 -6.11 -10.48
N VAL A 143 -13.37 -5.36 -9.72
CA VAL A 143 -13.11 -5.10 -8.29
C VAL A 143 -14.34 -5.31 -7.43
N VAL A 144 -14.12 -5.57 -6.14
CA VAL A 144 -15.16 -5.62 -5.09
C VAL A 144 -14.64 -4.94 -3.83
N LYS A 145 -15.48 -4.65 -2.84
CA LYS A 145 -14.99 -4.16 -1.53
C LYS A 145 -14.15 -5.24 -0.84
N PHE A 146 -13.20 -4.85 0.01
CA PHE A 146 -12.35 -5.83 0.73
C PHE A 146 -13.14 -6.88 1.54
N GLY A 147 -14.32 -6.53 2.04
CA GLY A 147 -15.23 -7.44 2.77
C GLY A 147 -16.14 -8.30 1.89
N GLU A 148 -16.15 -8.10 0.58
CA GLU A 148 -16.96 -8.86 -0.38
C GLU A 148 -16.14 -10.01 -0.99
N ARG A 149 -16.81 -11.00 -1.59
CA ARG A 149 -16.13 -12.13 -2.25
C ARG A 149 -15.80 -11.78 -3.71
N CYS A 150 -14.64 -12.26 -4.14
CA CYS A 150 -14.39 -12.61 -5.52
C CYS A 150 -14.84 -14.08 -5.68
#